data_AF-G7LFQ4-F1
#
_entry.id   AF-G7LFQ4-F1
#
_cell.length_a   1.000
_cell.length_b   1.000
_cell.length_c   1.000
_cell.angle_alpha   90.00
_cell.angle_beta   90.00
_cell.angle_gamma   90.00
#
_symmetry.space_group_name_H-M   'P 1'
#
loop_
_entity.id
_entity.type
_entity.pdbx_description
1 polymer ?
#
loop_
_entity_poly.entity_id
_entity_poly.type
_entity_poly.pdbx_seq_one_letter_code
_entity_poly.pdbx_strand_id
1 'polypeptide(L)' 'MVVRVWFVQDYKKKKLSFSMELVLMDRKGDRIGAFIRRTLIYKFKEQLQEGMVFTISSFDFAYNSGLYKPSHNE' A
#
# COMPACT_ATOMS: atom_id res chain seq x y z
N MET A 1 -2.55 6.55 -9.80
CA MET A 1 -1.20 6.01 -10.04
C MET A 1 -0.62 5.53 -8.73
N VAL A 2 0.10 4.42 -8.77
CA VAL A 2 0.91 3.95 -7.64
C VAL A 2 2.14 4.85 -7.55
N VAL A 3 2.23 5.64 -6.49
CA VAL A 3 3.34 6.57 -6.26
C VAL A 3 4.49 5.87 -5.58
N ARG A 4 4.18 5.03 -4.58
CA ARG A 4 5.20 4.35 -3.78
C ARG A 4 4.66 3.03 -3.27
N VAL A 5 5.53 2.01 -3.19
CA VAL A 5 5.20 0.69 -2.65
C VAL A 5 6.31 0.21 -1.71
N TRP A 6 5.93 -0.33 -0.55
CA TRP A 6 6.89 -1.00 0.33
C TRP A 6 6.28 -2.18 1.07
N PHE A 7 7.13 -3.07 1.56
CA PHE A 7 6.72 -4.20 2.39
C PHE A 7 7.05 -3.92 3.85
N VAL A 8 6.04 -4.05 4.72
CA VAL A 8 6.27 -4.04 6.17
C VAL A 8 6.63 -5.45 6.59
N GLN A 9 7.77 -5.62 7.26
CA GLN A 9 8.22 -6.92 7.73
C GLN A 9 7.48 -7.34 9.00
N ASP A 10 7.23 -8.64 9.14
CA ASP A 10 6.71 -9.22 10.37
C ASP A 10 7.82 -9.28 11.44
N TYR A 11 7.65 -8.54 12.54
CA TYR A 11 8.61 -8.47 13.64
C TYR A 11 8.87 -9.83 14.31
N LYS A 12 7.90 -10.76 14.28
CA LYS A 12 8.03 -12.11 14.82
C LYS A 12 8.59 -13.10 13.79
N LYS A 13 8.33 -12.87 12.50
CA LYS A 13 8.68 -13.80 11.41
C LYS A 13 9.42 -13.08 10.29
N LYS A 14 10.72 -12.85 10.48
CA LYS A 14 11.62 -12.13 9.55
C LYS A 14 11.61 -12.61 8.07
N LYS A 15 11.09 -13.80 7.76
CA LYS A 15 10.99 -14.31 6.38
C LYS A 15 9.75 -13.84 5.61
N LEU A 16 8.74 -13.27 6.28
CA LEU A 16 7.43 -13.01 5.66
C LEU A 16 6.99 -11.56 5.91
N SER A 17 6.54 -10.89 4.84
CA SER A 17 5.97 -9.54 4.93
C SER A 17 4.60 -9.57 5.62
N PHE A 18 4.38 -8.64 6.55
CA PHE A 18 3.13 -8.44 7.28
C PHE A 18 2.06 -7.75 6.42
N SER A 19 2.46 -6.75 5.65
CA SER A 19 1.60 -6.03 4.70
C SER A 19 2.44 -5.52 3.53
N MET A 20 1.75 -5.26 2.42
CA MET A 20 2.27 -4.45 1.32
C MET A 20 1.54 -3.13 1.38
N GLU A 21 2.26 -2.03 1.50
CA GLU A 21 1.72 -0.70 1.72
C GLU A 21 1.98 0.17 0.50
N LEU A 22 1.03 1.03 0.17
CA LEU A 22 1.01 1.81 -1.06
C LEU A 22 0.57 3.25 -0.81
N VAL A 23 1.13 4.17 -1.59
CA VAL A 23 0.56 5.51 -1.79
C VAL A 23 -0.04 5.56 -3.19
N LEU A 24 -1.32 5.89 -3.26
CA LEU A 24 -2.06 6.06 -4.51
C LEU A 24 -2.36 7.53 -4.72
N MET A 25 -2.20 8.00 -5.95
CA MET A 25 -2.53 9.37 -6.35
C MET A 25 -3.58 9.37 -7.45
N ASP A 26 -4.58 10.24 -7.35
CA ASP A 26 -5.59 10.42 -8.39
C ASP A 26 -5.12 11.39 -9.49
N ARG A 27 -6.01 11.77 -10.42
CA ARG A 27 -5.66 12.72 -11.50
C ARG A 27 -5.51 14.17 -11.03
N LYS A 28 -6.10 14.52 -9.89
CA LYS A 28 -6.03 15.87 -9.29
C LYS A 28 -4.79 16.04 -8.43
N GLY A 29 -4.08 14.97 -8.13
CA GLY A 29 -2.89 14.95 -7.28
C GLY A 29 -3.19 14.57 -5.82
N ASP A 30 -4.46 14.25 -5.50
CA ASP A 30 -4.87 13.83 -4.16
C ASP A 30 -4.28 12.45 -3.86
N ARG A 31 -3.76 12.27 -2.64
CA ARG A 31 -3.07 11.05 -2.22
C ARG A 31 -3.83 10.33 -1.13
N ILE A 32 -3.93 9.01 -1.26
CA ILE A 32 -4.44 8.12 -0.22
C ILE A 32 -3.40 7.05 0.11
N GLY A 33 -3.34 6.68 1.39
CA GLY A 33 -2.64 5.48 1.82
C GLY A 33 -3.52 4.25 1.65
N ALA A 34 -2.95 3.15 1.19
CA ALA A 34 -3.62 1.86 1.10
C ALA A 34 -2.68 0.76 1.58
N PHE A 35 -3.24 -0.36 2.04
CA PHE A 35 -2.45 -1.54 2.35
C PHE A 35 -3.15 -2.81 1.88
N ILE A 36 -2.34 -3.81 1.57
CA ILE A 36 -2.76 -5.15 1.19
C ILE A 36 -2.33 -6.08 2.32
N ARG A 37 -3.31 -6.80 2.85
CA ARG A 37 -3.09 -7.81 3.89
C ARG A 37 -2.16 -8.90 3.36
N ARG A 38 -1.34 -9.45 4.25
CA ARG A 38 -0.41 -10.57 3.96
C ARG A 38 -0.98 -11.65 3.06
N THR A 39 -2.21 -12.08 3.32
CA THR A 39 -2.88 -13.17 2.60
C THR A 39 -3.13 -12.84 1.12
N LEU A 40 -3.09 -11.58 0.71
CA LEU A 40 -3.36 -11.12 -0.65
C LEU A 40 -2.10 -10.60 -1.36
N ILE A 41 -0.96 -10.48 -0.66
CA ILE A 41 0.28 -9.96 -1.25
C ILE A 41 0.69 -10.77 -2.48
N TYR A 42 0.62 -12.10 -2.42
CA TYR A 42 1.04 -12.95 -3.54
C TYR A 42 0.28 -12.66 -4.84
N LYS A 43 -0.98 -12.20 -4.74
CA LYS A 43 -1.85 -11.91 -5.87
C LYS A 43 -1.52 -10.56 -6.52
N PHE A 44 -1.12 -9.57 -5.73
CA PHE A 44 -1.01 -8.18 -6.19
C PHE A 44 0.41 -7.65 -6.28
N LYS A 45 1.40 -8.29 -5.64
CA LYS A 45 2.80 -7.81 -5.59
C LYS A 45 3.43 -7.60 -6.96
N GLU A 46 3.04 -8.39 -7.96
CA GLU A 46 3.61 -8.32 -9.31
C GLU A 46 2.87 -7.30 -10.19
N GLN A 47 1.60 -7.02 -9.86
CA GLN A 47 0.77 -6.08 -10.60
C GLN A 47 0.96 -4.65 -10.10
N LEU A 48 0.91 -4.43 -8.79
CA LEU A 48 0.94 -3.10 -8.19
C LEU A 48 2.38 -2.61 -8.02
N GLN A 49 2.93 -2.09 -9.12
CA GLN A 49 4.25 -1.48 -9.18
C GLN A 49 4.17 0.04 -9.29
N GLU A 50 5.21 0.74 -8.84
CA GLU A 50 5.30 2.19 -8.94
C GLU A 50 5.19 2.68 -10.40
N GLY A 51 4.53 3.83 -10.60
CA GLY A 51 4.25 4.41 -11.91
C GLY A 51 3.04 3.82 -12.63
N MET A 52 2.51 2.67 -12.18
CA MET A 52 1.34 2.07 -12.83
C MET A 52 0.01 2.72 -12.42
N VAL A 53 -0.95 2.68 -13.33
CA VAL A 53 -2.30 3.24 -13.14
C VAL A 53 -3.32 2.10 -13.11
N PHE A 54 -4.14 2.08 -12.07
CA PHE A 54 -5.17 1.06 -11.87
C PHE A 54 -6.52 1.68 -11.55
N THR A 55 -7.57 1.01 -11.98
CA THR A 55 -8.90 1.14 -11.39
C THR A 55 -8.99 0.17 -10.23
N ILE A 56 -9.19 0.68 -9.01
CA ILE A 56 -9.30 -0.13 -7.80
C ILE A 56 -10.73 0.00 -7.29
N SER A 57 -11.36 -1.14 -7.02
CA SER A 57 -12.74 -1.23 -6.54
C SER A 57 -12.87 -2.35 -5.50
N SER A 58 -13.99 -2.36 -4.76
CA SER A 58 -14.32 -3.40 -3.78
C SER A 58 -13.28 -3.52 -2.65
N PHE A 59 -12.91 -2.39 -2.05
CA PHE A 59 -11.98 -2.31 -0.93
C PHE A 59 -12.66 -1.70 0.30
N ASP A 60 -12.16 -2.04 1.48
CA ASP A 60 -12.58 -1.41 2.74
C ASP A 60 -11.88 -0.05 2.92
N PHE A 61 -12.60 0.92 3.47
CA PHE A 61 -12.04 2.22 3.83
C PHE A 61 -11.97 2.37 5.36
N ALA A 62 -10.87 2.94 5.85
CA ALA A 62 -10.72 3.30 7.25
C ALA A 62 -10.20 4.74 7.34
N TYR A 63 -10.72 5.50 8.30
CA TYR A 63 -10.18 6.82 8.58
C TYR A 63 -8.76 6.69 9.11
N ASN A 64 -7.83 7.45 8.55
CA ASN A 64 -6.48 7.52 9.09
C ASN A 64 -6.52 8.33 10.40
N SER A 65 -6.57 7.64 11.54
CA SER A 65 -6.61 8.26 12.88
C SER A 65 -5.28 8.91 13.30
N GLY A 66 -4.34 9.11 12.37
CA GLY A 66 -3.02 9.69 12.62
C GLY A 66 -1.98 8.67 13.12
N LEU A 67 -2.39 7.43 13.39
CA LEU A 67 -1.51 6.33 13.76
C LEU A 67 -0.66 5.82 12.60
N TYR A 68 -1.13 6.00 11.36
CA TYR A 68 -0.46 5.52 10.17
C TYR A 68 0.00 6.70 9.30
N LYS A 69 1.23 7.15 9.52
CA LYS A 69 1.90 8.09 8.63
C LYS A 69 2.65 7.27 7.59
N PRO A 70 2.30 7.33 6.29
CA PRO A 70 3.19 6.79 5.26
C PRO A 70 4.49 7.58 5.40
N SER A 71 5.52 6.93 5.92
CA SER A 71 6.77 7.61 6.29
C SER A 71 7.34 8.28 5.06
N HIS A 72 7.38 9.62 5.11
CA HIS A 72 8.26 10.41 4.28
C HIS A 72 9.68 10.07 4.71
N ASN A 73 10.26 9.07 4.05
CA ASN A 73 11.72 8.94 4.01
C ASN A 73 12.12 9.58 2.69
N GLU A 74 12.50 10.86 2.82
CA GLU A 74 13.23 11.78 1.92
C GLU A 74 12.72 11.94 0.49
#